data_AF-A0A817TGG0-F1
#
_entry.id   AF-A0A817TGG0-F1
#
_cell.length_a   1.000
_cell.length_b   1.000
_cell.length_c   1.000
_cell.angle_alpha   90.00
_cell.angle_beta   90.00
_cell.angle_gamma   90.00
#
_symmetry.space_group_name_H-M   'P 1'
#
loop_
_entity.id
_entity.type
_entity.pdbx_description
1 polymer ?
#
loop_
_entity_poly.entity_id
_entity_poly.type
_entity_poly.pdbx_seq_one_letter_code
_entity_poly.pdbx_strand_id
1 'polypeptide(L)' 'LAKAGFTHPTDIQREAIGVSLQGHDILGAAMTGSGKTLAFLIPVRHCFVKCDLKRSVEV' A
#
# COMPACT_ATOMS: atom_id res chain seq x y z
N LEU A 1 2.88 4.12 11.45
CA LEU A 1 4.10 3.55 10.84
C LEU A 1 5.36 4.14 11.47
N ALA A 2 5.55 5.46 11.47
CA ALA A 2 6.70 6.10 12.14
C ALA A 2 6.88 5.72 13.63
N LYS A 3 5.79 5.68 14.41
CA LYS A 3 5.83 5.23 15.83
C LYS A 3 6.24 3.76 16.02
N ALA A 4 6.13 2.95 14.97
CA ALA A 4 6.51 1.54 14.97
C ALA A 4 7.90 1.30 14.33
N GLY A 5 8.67 2.36 14.05
CA GLY A 5 10.02 2.27 13.47
C GLY A 5 10.06 2.19 11.94
N PHE A 6 8.91 2.17 11.26
CA PHE A 6 8.86 2.19 9.79
C PHE A 6 8.92 3.63 9.29
N THR A 7 10.14 4.16 9.12
CA THR A 7 10.40 5.53 8.67
C THR A 7 10.74 5.61 7.18
N HIS A 8 11.41 4.59 6.64
CA HIS A 8 11.80 4.54 5.23
C HIS A 8 11.19 3.30 4.55
N PRO A 9 10.61 3.47 3.35
CA PRO A 9 10.09 2.33 2.60
C PRO A 9 11.25 1.48 2.07
N THR A 10 11.06 0.15 2.11
CA THR A 10 11.95 -0.80 1.44
C THR A 10 11.80 -0.71 -0.08
N ASP A 11 12.72 -1.29 -0.84
CA ASP A 11 12.69 -1.18 -2.30
C ASP A 11 11.41 -1.77 -2.90
N ILE A 12 10.99 -2.96 -2.44
CA ILE A 12 9.72 -3.56 -2.87
C ILE A 12 8.50 -2.72 -2.50
N GLN A 13 8.54 -1.98 -1.38
CA GLN A 13 7.46 -1.06 -1.00
C GLN A 13 7.44 0.16 -1.92
N ARG A 14 8.61 0.73 -2.26
CA ARG A 14 8.73 1.90 -3.13
C ARG A 14 8.22 1.61 -4.54
N GLU A 15 8.54 0.44 -5.07
CA GLU A 15 8.12 -0.01 -6.40
C GLU A 15 6.63 -0.41 -6.44
N ALA A 16 6.16 -1.18 -5.44
CA ALA A 16 4.81 -1.73 -5.46
C ALA A 16 3.73 -0.70 -5.09
N ILE A 17 3.96 0.11 -4.04
CA ILE A 17 2.91 0.97 -3.47
C ILE A 17 2.39 1.98 -4.50
N GLY A 18 3.29 2.63 -5.25
CA GLY A 18 2.89 3.63 -6.24
C GLY A 18 1.99 3.05 -7.33
N VAL A 19 2.36 1.88 -7.87
CA VAL A 19 1.63 1.19 -8.94
C VAL A 19 0.30 0.65 -8.42
N SER A 20 0.25 0.03 -7.23
CA SER A 20 -1.00 -0.43 -6.63
C SER A 20 -1.99 0.69 -6.34
N LEU A 21 -1.52 1.86 -5.93
CA LEU A 21 -2.39 3.01 -5.66
C LEU A 21 -3.05 3.59 -6.92
N GLN A 22 -2.50 3.31 -8.10
CA GLN A 22 -3.12 3.64 -9.39
C GLN A 22 -4.22 2.65 -9.79
N GLY A 23 -4.42 1.58 -9.01
CA GLY A 23 -5.41 0.54 -9.30
C GLY A 23 -4.92 -0.52 -10.28
N HIS A 24 -3.61 -0.65 -10.45
CA HIS A 24 -3.02 -1.71 -11.28
C HIS A 24 -2.73 -2.96 -10.46
N ASP A 25 -3.01 -4.11 -11.06
CA ASP A 25 -2.63 -5.40 -10.52
C ASP A 25 -1.11 -5.59 -10.62
N ILE A 26 -0.49 -6.10 -9.55
CA ILE A 26 0.95 -6.24 -9.45
C ILE A 26 1.34 -7.61 -8.87
N LEU A 27 2.42 -8.18 -9.40
CA LEU A 27 3.10 -9.34 -8.83
C LEU A 27 4.47 -8.91 -8.32
N GLY A 28 4.64 -8.92 -7.00
CA GLY A 28 5.90 -8.56 -6.35
C GLY A 28 6.65 -9.78 -5.82
N ALA A 29 7.89 -9.97 -6.27
CA ALA A 29 8.80 -11.00 -5.76
C ALA A 29 9.97 -10.33 -5.02
N ALA A 30 10.17 -10.71 -3.76
CA ALA A 30 11.29 -10.24 -2.95
C ALA A 30 11.63 -11.26 -1.87
N MET A 31 12.85 -11.21 -1.31
CA MET A 31 13.31 -12.13 -0.25
C MET A 31 12.46 -12.02 1.02
N THR A 32 12.52 -13.01 1.92
CA THR A 32 11.90 -12.91 3.25
C THR A 32 12.47 -11.73 4.04
N GLY A 33 11.67 -11.08 4.88
CA GLY A 33 12.10 -9.89 5.64
C GLY A 33 12.11 -8.56 4.85
N SER A 34 11.90 -8.56 3.53
CA SER A 34 11.88 -7.35 2.68
C SER A 34 10.68 -6.41 2.87
N GLY A 35 9.71 -6.78 3.73
CA GLY A 35 8.54 -5.92 4.00
C GLY A 35 7.40 -6.02 2.98
N LYS A 36 7.31 -7.12 2.22
CA LYS A 36 6.19 -7.41 1.28
C LYS A 36 4.80 -7.27 1.91
N THR A 37 4.65 -7.66 3.18
CA THR A 37 3.38 -7.52 3.92
C THR A 37 2.91 -6.08 3.97
N LEU A 38 3.80 -5.13 4.31
CA LEU A 38 3.47 -3.71 4.30
C LEU A 38 3.29 -3.17 2.87
N ALA A 39 4.07 -3.67 1.91
CA ALA A 39 3.92 -3.29 0.49
C ALA A 39 2.51 -3.59 -0.03
N PHE A 40 1.89 -4.68 0.43
CA PHE A 40 0.50 -5.03 0.09
C PHE A 40 -0.54 -4.29 0.97
N LEU A 41 -0.33 -4.22 2.28
CA LEU A 41 -1.34 -3.66 3.21
C LEU A 41 -1.53 -2.15 3.08
N ILE A 42 -0.48 -1.39 2.74
CA ILE A 42 -0.56 0.07 2.58
C ILE A 42 -1.58 0.47 1.49
N PRO A 43 -1.49 -0.04 0.24
CA PRO A 43 -2.46 0.30 -0.79
C PRO A 43 -3.86 -0.26 -0.50
N VAL A 44 -3.98 -1.42 0.15
CA VAL A 44 -5.29 -1.96 0.58
C VAL A 44 -5.98 -1.00 1.56
N ARG A 45 -5.27 -0.55 2.60
CA ARG A 45 -5.82 0.43 3.56
C ARG A 45 -6.20 1.73 2.87
N HIS A 46 -5.35 2.22 1.96
CA HIS A 46 -5.66 3.44 1.20
C HIS A 46 -6.92 3.27 0.35
N CYS A 47 -7.07 2.11 -0.31
CA CYS A 47 -8.26 1.79 -1.10
C CYS A 47 -9.52 1.83 -0.22
N PHE A 48 -9.51 1.18 0.95
CA PHE A 48 -10.64 1.21 1.89
C PHE A 48 -11.04 2.64 2.27
N VAL A 49 -10.08 3.49 2.67
CA VAL A 49 -10.37 4.88 3.05
C VAL A 49 -10.92 5.70 1.87
N LYS A 50 -10.37 5.51 0.65
CA LYS A 50 -10.88 6.21 -0.55
C LYS A 50 -12.28 5.75 -0.95
N CYS A 51 -12.54 4.45 -0.83
CA CYS A 51 -13.83 3.85 -1.19
C CYS A 51 -14.93 4.34 -0.25
N ASP A 52 -14.62 4.47 1.04
CA ASP A 52 -15.53 5.02 2.06
C ASP A 52 -15.89 6.49 1.76
N LEU A 53 -14.90 7.30 1.36
CA LEU A 53 -15.13 8.72 1.07
C LEU A 53 -15.92 8.98 -0.22
N LYS A 54 -15.76 8.13 -1.24
CA LYS A 54 -16.57 8.23 -2.48
C LYS A 54 -18.04 7.91 -2.22
N ARG A 55 -18.33 7.01 -1.27
CA ARG A 55 -19.69 6.58 -0.97
C ARG A 55 -20.53 7.66 -0.27
N SER A 56 -19.90 8.63 0.40
CA SER A 56 -20.59 9.71 1.12
C SER A 56 -20.94 10.94 0.25
N VAL A 57 -20.46 11.03 -1.00
CA VAL A 57 -20.70 12.19 -1.88
C VAL A 57 -21.74 11.89 -2.97
N GLU A 58 -22.17 10.63 -3.12
CA GLU A 58 -23.26 10.22 -4.01
C GLU A 58 -24.58 9.99 -3.23
N VAL A 59 -25.00 10.97 -2.43
CA VAL A 59 -26.34 11.05 -1.81
C VAL A 59 -26.95 12.43 -1.99
#